data_AF-A0ABC8TLS8-F1
#
_entry.id   AF-A0ABC8TLS8-F1
#
_cell.length_a   1.000
_cell.length_b   1.000
_cell.length_c   1.000
_cell.angle_alpha   90.00
_cell.angle_beta   90.00
_cell.angle_gamma   90.00
#
_symmetry.space_group_name_H-M   'P 1'
#
loop_
_entity.id
_entity.type
_entity.pdbx_description
1 polymer ?
#
loop_
_entity_poly.entity_id
_entity_poly.type
_entity_poly.pdbx_seq_one_letter_code
_entity_poly.pdbx_strand_id
1 'polypeptide(L)'
;MTRLTARVQKVRDELEQLLDDDDDMADLYLSRKLAGTSSPVSGSGGASWFHASPTIGSKISRASRASVATVRGDENDIEELEMLLEAYFMQIDGTLNKLTTLREYIDDTEDYINIQLDNHRNQLIQLELFLSSGTVCLAIYSLVAGIFGMNIPYTWNTGHGYMFKWVVIVTGTFCAMVFGLIMSYARFKGLVGS
;
A
#
# COMPACT_ATOMS: atom_id res chain seq x y z
N MET A 1 -3.28 -3.31 -1.08
CA MET A 1 -1.90 -3.84 -1.05
C MET A 1 -1.73 -4.98 -0.05
N THR A 2 -2.07 -4.79 1.22
CA THR A 2 -1.94 -5.79 2.29
C THR A 2 -2.47 -7.18 1.95
N ARG A 3 -3.66 -7.28 1.33
CA ARG A 3 -4.25 -8.57 0.93
C ARG A 3 -3.46 -9.31 -0.16
N LEU A 4 -2.79 -8.59 -1.05
CA LEU A 4 -1.99 -9.19 -2.12
C LEU A 4 -0.66 -9.69 -1.56
N THR A 5 0.03 -8.85 -0.79
CA THR A 5 1.28 -9.22 -0.10
C THR A 5 1.08 -10.43 0.81
N ALA A 6 0.00 -10.48 1.58
CA ALA A 6 -0.32 -11.62 2.44
C ALA A 6 -0.57 -12.92 1.67
N ARG A 7 -1.18 -12.83 0.48
CA ARG A 7 -1.40 -14.01 -0.39
C ARG A 7 -0.10 -14.49 -1.02
N VAL A 8 0.77 -13.56 -1.44
CA VAL A 8 2.08 -13.90 -2.01
C VAL A 8 3.02 -14.48 -0.95
N GLN A 9 3.02 -13.93 0.27
CA GLN A 9 3.71 -14.53 1.42
C GLN A 9 3.21 -15.94 1.70
N LYS A 10 1.89 -16.13 1.77
CA LYS A 10 1.34 -17.48 1.98
C LYS A 10 1.77 -18.46 0.88
N VAL A 11 1.73 -18.05 -0.39
CA VAL A 11 2.16 -18.92 -1.50
C VAL A 11 3.66 -19.22 -1.42
N ARG A 12 4.50 -18.23 -1.03
CA ARG A 12 5.92 -18.45 -0.77
C ARG A 12 6.13 -19.48 0.33
N ASP A 13 5.46 -19.32 1.48
CA ASP A 13 5.66 -20.17 2.64
C ASP A 13 5.21 -21.63 2.38
N GLU A 14 4.10 -21.82 1.66
CA GLU A 14 3.62 -23.16 1.29
C GLU A 14 4.52 -23.83 0.24
N LEU A 15 5.13 -23.03 -0.65
CA LEU A 15 6.04 -23.53 -1.69
C LEU A 15 7.44 -23.81 -1.12
N GLU A 16 7.89 -23.05 -0.11
CA GLU A 16 9.07 -23.33 0.71
C GLU A 16 8.90 -24.66 1.47
N GLN A 17 7.73 -24.86 2.10
CA GLN A 17 7.43 -26.10 2.81
C GLN A 17 7.39 -27.32 1.88
N LEU A 18 6.90 -27.17 0.65
CA LEU A 18 6.83 -28.27 -0.33
C LEU A 18 8.19 -28.58 -0.96
N LEU A 19 9.07 -27.58 -1.06
CA LEU A 19 10.46 -27.77 -1.50
C LEU A 19 11.31 -28.50 -0.45
N ASP A 20 11.02 -28.30 0.85
CA ASP A 20 11.76 -28.92 1.96
C ASP A 20 11.41 -30.41 2.21
N ASP A 21 10.31 -30.93 1.65
CA ASP A 21 9.82 -32.30 1.89
C ASP A 21 9.74 -33.15 0.60
N ASP A 22 10.76 -34.00 0.40
CA ASP A 22 10.90 -34.88 -0.76
C ASP A 22 9.74 -35.90 -0.91
N ASP A 23 9.11 -36.32 0.19
CA ASP A 23 8.01 -37.28 0.18
C ASP A 23 6.74 -36.63 -0.41
N ASP A 24 6.45 -35.38 -0.04
CA ASP A 24 5.35 -34.59 -0.60
C ASP A 24 5.59 -34.24 -2.08
N MET A 25 6.86 -34.02 -2.47
CA MET A 25 7.27 -33.79 -3.85
C MET A 25 7.10 -35.04 -4.72
N ALA A 26 7.41 -36.23 -4.21
CA ALA A 26 7.22 -37.50 -4.93
C ALA A 26 5.74 -37.78 -5.23
N ASP A 27 4.82 -37.36 -4.35
CA ASP A 27 3.39 -37.60 -4.49
C ASP A 27 2.73 -36.77 -5.63
N LEU A 28 3.41 -35.73 -6.14
CA LEU A 28 2.99 -34.97 -7.33
C LEU A 28 3.11 -35.76 -8.64
N TYR A 29 3.89 -36.85 -8.70
CA TYR A 29 4.07 -37.70 -9.89
C TYR A 29 2.90 -38.69 -10.13
N LEU A 30 1.70 -38.13 -10.35
CA LEU A 30 0.44 -38.89 -10.47
C LEU A 30 0.35 -39.76 -11.74
N SER A 31 0.96 -39.33 -12.86
CA SER A 31 0.94 -40.08 -14.12
C SER A 31 1.55 -41.48 -13.99
N ARG A 32 2.61 -41.61 -13.20
CA ARG A 32 3.26 -42.89 -12.88
C ARG A 32 2.43 -43.71 -11.89
N LYS A 33 1.85 -43.06 -10.87
CA LYS A 33 0.94 -43.70 -9.90
C LYS A 33 -0.26 -44.35 -10.61
N LEU A 34 -0.80 -43.69 -11.65
CA LEU A 34 -1.85 -44.25 -12.51
C LEU A 34 -1.34 -45.37 -13.44
N ALA A 35 -0.14 -45.22 -14.02
CA ALA A 35 0.47 -46.25 -14.88
C ALA A 35 0.76 -47.55 -14.10
N GLY A 36 1.21 -47.46 -12.85
CA GLY A 36 1.40 -48.61 -11.96
C GLY A 36 0.11 -49.36 -11.62
N THR A 37 -1.05 -48.68 -11.70
CA THR A 37 -2.38 -49.31 -11.56
C THR A 37 -2.94 -49.85 -12.88
N SER A 38 -2.32 -49.57 -14.03
CA SER A 38 -2.82 -49.94 -15.35
C SER A 38 -1.84 -50.83 -16.16
N SER A 39 -1.79 -52.12 -15.78
CA SER A 39 -1.42 -53.32 -16.58
C SER A 39 0.01 -53.89 -16.48
N PRO A 40 0.25 -55.22 -16.73
CA PRO A 40 -0.64 -56.21 -17.36
C PRO A 40 -0.74 -57.60 -16.68
N VAL A 41 -1.88 -58.29 -16.83
CA VAL A 41 -1.82 -59.73 -17.14
C VAL A 41 -2.92 -60.09 -18.14
N SER A 42 -2.48 -60.38 -19.36
CA SER A 42 -3.22 -61.19 -20.32
C SER A 42 -2.23 -62.21 -20.86
N GLY A 43 -2.45 -63.48 -20.53
CA GLY A 43 -1.67 -64.63 -20.94
C GLY A 43 -2.58 -65.85 -21.05
N SER A 44 -2.88 -66.21 -22.29
CA SER A 44 -3.75 -67.29 -22.76
C SER A 44 -3.43 -68.68 -22.19
N GLY A 45 -4.47 -69.45 -21.85
CA GLY A 45 -4.41 -70.89 -21.58
C GLY A 45 -5.81 -71.45 -21.35
N GLY A 46 -6.41 -72.07 -22.37
CA GLY A 46 -7.74 -72.66 -22.26
C GLY A 46 -7.76 -73.95 -21.43
N ALA A 47 -8.79 -74.14 -20.61
CA ALA A 47 -9.28 -75.46 -20.20
C ALA A 47 -10.66 -75.36 -19.53
N SER A 48 -11.61 -76.10 -20.12
CA SER A 48 -12.79 -76.76 -19.56
C SER A 48 -13.37 -76.26 -18.22
N TRP A 49 -14.63 -75.81 -18.30
CA TRP A 49 -15.58 -75.82 -17.19
C TRP A 49 -15.68 -77.25 -16.64
N PHE A 50 -15.56 -77.45 -15.32
CA PHE A 50 -16.41 -78.31 -14.45
C PHE A 50 -15.79 -78.48 -13.04
N HIS A 51 -16.54 -77.98 -12.06
CA HIS A 51 -16.79 -78.46 -10.68
C HIS A 51 -15.69 -79.09 -9.78
N ALA A 52 -15.48 -78.37 -8.65
CA ALA A 52 -15.66 -78.81 -7.25
C ALA A 52 -14.43 -79.00 -6.32
N SER A 53 -14.44 -78.10 -5.31
CA SER A 53 -13.98 -78.21 -3.91
C SER A 53 -12.52 -77.93 -3.50
N PRO A 54 -12.29 -77.19 -2.37
CA PRO A 54 -10.99 -76.62 -2.03
C PRO A 54 -10.28 -77.38 -0.90
N THR A 55 -9.01 -77.74 -1.08
CA THR A 55 -8.10 -78.02 0.04
C THR A 55 -6.65 -77.59 -0.25
N ILE A 56 -6.10 -76.85 0.71
CA ILE A 56 -4.72 -76.96 1.25
C ILE A 56 -3.53 -76.56 0.35
N GLY A 57 -2.72 -75.61 0.82
CA GLY A 57 -1.25 -75.80 0.89
C GLY A 57 -0.32 -74.89 0.08
N SER A 58 0.52 -74.15 0.82
CA SER A 58 1.98 -74.04 0.65
C SER A 58 2.61 -73.08 -0.40
N LYS A 59 3.57 -72.29 0.13
CA LYS A 59 4.90 -71.88 -0.39
C LYS A 59 4.97 -71.04 -1.68
N ILE A 60 5.70 -69.91 -1.63
CA ILE A 60 7.06 -69.75 -2.20
C ILE A 60 7.47 -68.28 -2.09
N SER A 61 8.62 -68.07 -1.44
CA SER A 61 9.41 -66.85 -1.41
C SER A 61 9.73 -66.37 -2.84
N ARG A 62 9.37 -65.14 -3.19
CA ARG A 62 9.74 -64.52 -4.48
C ARG A 62 10.49 -63.22 -4.25
N ALA A 63 11.81 -63.36 -4.34
CA ALA A 63 12.84 -62.38 -4.69
C ALA A 63 12.47 -60.89 -4.62
N SER A 64 12.97 -60.25 -3.56
CA SER A 64 13.43 -58.87 -3.56
C SER A 64 14.39 -58.65 -4.73
N ARG A 65 13.95 -57.93 -5.76
CA ARG A 65 14.84 -57.37 -6.81
C ARG A 65 14.20 -56.39 -7.79
N ALA A 66 12.90 -56.12 -7.70
CA ALA A 66 12.24 -55.11 -8.53
C ALA A 66 12.38 -53.67 -7.98
N SER A 67 12.84 -53.49 -6.75
CA SER A 67 12.76 -52.22 -6.02
C SER A 67 13.87 -51.20 -6.34
N VAL A 68 14.97 -51.61 -6.99
CA VAL A 68 16.15 -50.71 -7.18
C VAL A 68 16.05 -49.90 -8.48
N ALA A 69 15.33 -50.40 -9.48
CA ALA A 69 15.14 -49.67 -10.74
C ALA A 69 14.00 -48.64 -10.64
N THR A 70 13.01 -48.87 -9.78
CA THR A 70 11.95 -47.89 -9.50
C THR A 70 12.46 -46.74 -8.64
N VAL A 71 13.29 -47.00 -7.62
CA VAL A 71 13.86 -45.95 -6.74
C VAL A 71 14.79 -45.00 -7.50
N ARG A 72 15.64 -45.51 -8.41
CA ARG A 72 16.54 -44.66 -9.21
C ARG A 72 15.84 -43.78 -10.25
N GLY A 73 14.66 -44.19 -10.71
CA GLY A 73 13.81 -43.36 -11.56
C GLY A 73 13.00 -42.35 -10.76
N ASP A 74 12.83 -42.58 -9.46
CA ASP A 74 12.15 -41.68 -8.53
C ASP A 74 13.05 -40.48 -8.22
N GLU A 75 14.30 -40.72 -7.83
CA GLU A 75 15.28 -39.66 -7.49
C GLU A 75 15.51 -38.68 -8.66
N ASN A 76 15.63 -39.19 -9.90
CA ASN A 76 15.87 -38.35 -11.09
C ASN A 76 14.64 -37.51 -11.48
N ASP A 77 13.43 -38.08 -11.30
CA ASP A 77 12.19 -37.37 -11.56
C ASP A 77 11.95 -36.29 -10.49
N ILE A 78 12.26 -36.60 -9.22
CA ILE A 78 12.19 -35.66 -8.10
C ILE A 78 13.17 -34.48 -8.33
N GLU A 79 14.40 -34.75 -8.76
CA GLU A 79 15.41 -33.72 -9.04
C GLU A 79 14.99 -32.78 -10.20
N GLU A 80 14.31 -33.29 -11.23
CA GLU A 80 13.72 -32.45 -12.28
C GLU A 80 12.58 -31.55 -11.77
N LEU A 81 11.74 -32.04 -10.85
CA LEU A 81 10.70 -31.23 -10.20
C LEU A 81 11.28 -30.18 -9.27
N GLU A 82 12.28 -30.55 -8.47
CA GLU A 82 12.99 -29.65 -7.55
C GLU A 82 13.57 -28.45 -8.32
N MET A 83 14.29 -28.70 -9.42
CA MET A 83 14.83 -27.63 -10.27
C MET A 83 13.75 -26.67 -10.81
N LEU A 84 12.56 -27.18 -11.15
CA LEU A 84 11.47 -26.36 -11.64
C LEU A 84 10.81 -25.56 -10.50
N LEU A 85 10.56 -26.22 -9.36
CA LEU A 85 9.95 -25.61 -8.19
C LEU A 85 10.86 -24.51 -7.61
N GLU A 86 12.18 -24.75 -7.53
CA GLU A 86 13.21 -23.79 -7.16
C GLU A 86 13.19 -22.55 -8.06
N ALA A 87 13.06 -22.74 -9.38
CA ALA A 87 12.96 -21.63 -10.33
C ALA A 87 11.69 -20.77 -10.09
N TYR A 88 10.56 -21.42 -9.78
CA TYR A 88 9.33 -20.72 -9.41
C TYR A 88 9.43 -20.06 -8.03
N PHE A 89 10.09 -20.68 -7.05
CA PHE A 89 10.35 -20.11 -5.73
C PHE A 89 11.17 -18.83 -5.85
N MET A 90 12.26 -18.85 -6.61
CA MET A 90 13.06 -17.67 -6.93
C MET A 90 12.24 -16.57 -7.60
N GLN A 91 11.34 -16.92 -8.52
CA GLN A 91 10.47 -15.95 -9.17
C GLN A 91 9.47 -15.32 -8.18
N ILE A 92 8.88 -16.12 -7.29
CA ILE A 92 7.94 -15.66 -6.25
C ILE A 92 8.66 -14.76 -5.26
N ASP A 93 9.85 -15.13 -4.79
CA ASP A 93 10.65 -14.34 -3.85
C ASP A 93 11.08 -13.00 -4.46
N GLY A 94 11.54 -13.01 -5.72
CA GLY A 94 11.81 -11.80 -6.49
C GLY A 94 10.57 -10.90 -6.67
N THR A 95 9.38 -11.50 -6.77
CA THR A 95 8.12 -10.77 -6.86
C THR A 95 7.70 -10.18 -5.50
N LEU A 96 7.93 -10.90 -4.41
CA LEU A 96 7.69 -10.43 -3.04
C LEU A 96 8.59 -9.25 -2.69
N ASN A 97 9.87 -9.31 -3.06
CA ASN A 97 10.79 -8.20 -2.85
C ASN A 97 10.33 -6.93 -3.59
N LYS A 98 9.94 -7.06 -4.87
CA LYS A 98 9.35 -5.95 -5.64
C LYS A 98 8.08 -5.39 -5.00
N LEU A 99 7.20 -6.25 -4.48
CA LEU A 99 5.99 -5.82 -3.77
C LEU A 99 6.31 -5.07 -2.48
N THR A 100 7.39 -5.45 -1.80
CA THR A 100 7.84 -4.79 -0.57
C THR A 100 8.40 -3.41 -0.88
N THR A 101 9.28 -3.28 -1.88
CA THR A 101 9.78 -1.98 -2.35
C THR A 101 8.65 -1.08 -2.85
N LEU A 102 7.68 -1.63 -3.58
CA LEU A 102 6.55 -0.84 -4.08
C LEU A 102 5.61 -0.40 -2.96
N ARG A 103 5.48 -1.20 -1.89
CA ARG A 103 4.77 -0.78 -0.68
C ARG A 103 5.47 0.40 -0.01
N GLU A 104 6.78 0.32 0.18
CA GLU A 104 7.60 1.39 0.74
C GLU A 104 7.47 2.67 -0.10
N TYR A 105 7.55 2.56 -1.43
CA TYR A 105 7.35 3.68 -2.34
C TYR A 105 5.96 4.34 -2.22
N ILE A 106 4.90 3.55 -1.97
CA ILE A 106 3.55 4.10 -1.73
C ILE A 106 3.50 4.82 -0.39
N ASP A 107 4.11 4.26 0.65
CA ASP A 107 4.18 4.85 2.00
C ASP A 107 4.92 6.20 1.94
N ASP A 108 6.09 6.22 1.28
CA ASP A 108 6.86 7.45 1.00
C ASP A 108 6.04 8.50 0.25
N THR A 109 5.22 8.05 -0.72
CA THR A 109 4.34 8.93 -1.50
C THR A 109 3.19 9.46 -0.64
N GLU A 110 2.63 8.64 0.26
CA GLU A 110 1.59 9.06 1.20
C GLU A 110 2.10 10.13 2.16
N ASP A 111 3.27 9.91 2.75
CA ASP A 111 3.95 10.88 3.62
C ASP A 111 4.29 12.17 2.87
N TYR A 112 4.79 12.07 1.63
CA TYR A 112 5.05 13.22 0.78
C TYR A 112 3.78 14.04 0.51
N ILE A 113 2.68 13.38 0.15
CA ILE A 113 1.38 14.03 -0.06
C ILE A 113 0.90 14.69 1.24
N ASN A 114 1.07 14.02 2.38
CA ASN A 114 0.64 14.55 3.67
C ASN A 114 1.41 15.84 4.03
N ILE A 115 2.74 15.84 3.88
CA ILE A 115 3.59 17.03 4.07
C ILE A 115 3.18 18.16 3.12
N GLN A 116 2.92 17.84 1.85
CA GLN A 116 2.52 18.84 0.85
C GLN A 116 1.14 19.43 1.15
N LEU A 117 0.19 18.61 1.59
CA LEU A 117 -1.16 19.04 1.91
C LEU A 117 -1.17 19.93 3.16
N ASP A 118 -0.38 19.60 4.17
CA ASP A 118 -0.21 20.45 5.35
C ASP A 118 0.47 21.78 5.01
N ASN A 119 1.46 21.79 4.11
CA ASN A 119 2.04 23.03 3.60
C ASN A 119 1.00 23.90 2.86
N HIS A 120 0.18 23.30 1.99
CA HIS A 120 -0.91 24.04 1.33
C HIS A 120 -1.98 24.56 2.29
N ARG A 121 -2.36 23.77 3.30
CA ARG A 121 -3.25 24.24 4.38
C ARG A 121 -2.64 25.41 5.13
N ASN A 122 -1.36 25.35 5.47
CA ASN A 122 -0.66 26.44 6.14
C ASN A 122 -0.66 27.71 5.29
N GLN A 123 -0.42 27.60 3.97
CA GLN A 123 -0.53 28.72 3.03
C GLN A 123 -1.95 29.31 2.98
N LEU A 124 -2.99 28.47 2.98
CA LEU A 124 -4.38 28.92 3.00
C LEU A 124 -4.72 29.69 4.28
N ILE A 125 -4.36 29.16 5.45
CA ILE A 125 -4.58 29.81 6.76
C ILE A 125 -3.85 31.15 6.80
N GLN A 126 -2.62 31.20 6.29
CA GLN A 126 -1.87 32.45 6.19
C GLN A 126 -2.58 33.50 5.32
N LEU A 127 -3.08 33.10 4.15
CA LEU A 127 -3.79 34.00 3.25
C LEU A 127 -5.11 34.47 3.88
N GLU A 128 -5.83 33.58 4.55
CA GLU A 128 -7.06 33.89 5.27
C GLU A 128 -6.81 34.92 6.38
N LEU A 129 -5.76 34.74 7.19
CA LEU A 129 -5.35 35.69 8.22
C LEU A 129 -5.01 37.07 7.62
N PHE A 130 -4.31 37.10 6.49
CA PHE A 130 -3.97 38.34 5.77
C PHE A 130 -5.24 39.08 5.32
N LEU A 131 -6.15 38.38 4.64
CA LEU A 131 -7.40 38.97 4.13
C LEU A 131 -8.34 39.42 5.26
N SER A 132 -8.48 38.59 6.30
CA SER A 132 -9.32 38.88 7.46
C SER A 132 -8.82 40.12 8.21
N SER A 133 -7.51 40.19 8.52
CA SER A 133 -6.92 41.37 9.15
C SER A 133 -7.08 42.63 8.31
N GLY A 134 -6.94 42.52 6.98
CA GLY A 134 -7.14 43.65 6.06
C GLY A 134 -8.59 44.15 6.07
N THR A 135 -9.55 43.23 6.11
CA THR A 135 -10.98 43.54 6.13
C THR A 135 -11.38 44.23 7.44
N VAL A 136 -10.89 43.76 8.58
CA VAL A 136 -11.11 44.41 9.89
C VAL A 136 -10.57 45.84 9.89
N CYS A 137 -9.36 46.04 9.37
CA CYS A 137 -8.74 47.36 9.23
C CYS A 137 -9.58 48.29 8.35
N LEU A 138 -9.97 47.83 7.16
CA LEU A 138 -10.80 48.60 6.23
C LEU A 138 -12.19 48.90 6.79
N ALA A 139 -12.79 48.00 7.57
CA ALA A 139 -14.09 48.22 8.22
C ALA A 139 -14.03 49.36 9.23
N ILE A 140 -12.99 49.40 10.08
CA ILE A 140 -12.77 50.49 11.04
C ILE A 140 -12.54 51.82 10.32
N TYR A 141 -11.68 51.82 9.29
CA TYR A 141 -11.44 53.02 8.48
C TYR A 141 -12.72 53.52 7.79
N SER A 142 -13.52 52.60 7.22
CA SER A 142 -14.79 52.93 6.56
C SER A 142 -15.82 53.49 7.53
N LEU A 143 -15.88 52.98 8.77
CA LEU A 143 -16.75 53.51 9.81
C LEU A 143 -16.39 54.96 10.15
N VAL A 144 -15.11 55.26 10.34
CA VAL A 144 -14.65 56.63 10.64
C VAL A 144 -14.92 57.53 9.44
N ALA A 145 -14.56 57.12 8.22
CA ALA A 145 -14.85 57.87 7.01
C ALA A 145 -16.36 58.11 6.81
N GLY A 146 -17.21 57.16 7.18
CA GLY A 146 -18.67 57.26 7.10
C GLY A 146 -19.24 58.29 8.09
N ILE A 147 -18.85 58.23 9.36
CA ILE A 147 -19.32 59.18 10.40
C ILE A 147 -18.95 60.61 10.02
N PHE A 148 -17.74 60.82 9.50
CA PHE A 148 -17.25 62.14 9.10
C PHE A 148 -17.68 62.57 7.68
N GLY A 149 -18.09 61.63 6.83
CA GLY A 149 -18.61 61.89 5.48
C GLY A 149 -20.10 62.26 5.45
N MET A 150 -20.81 62.11 6.57
CA MET A 150 -22.22 62.47 6.69
C MET A 150 -22.43 63.99 6.73
N ASN A 151 -23.43 64.47 6.00
CA ASN A 151 -23.81 65.88 5.88
C ASN A 151 -24.59 66.36 7.12
N ILE A 152 -23.95 66.33 8.29
CA ILE A 152 -24.48 66.93 9.51
C ILE A 152 -23.71 68.23 9.77
N PRO A 153 -24.39 69.36 10.00
CA PRO A 153 -23.73 70.63 10.29
C PRO A 153 -23.12 70.59 11.71
N TYR A 154 -21.92 70.04 11.83
CA TYR A 154 -21.13 70.11 13.06
C TYR A 154 -20.61 71.53 13.27
N THR A 155 -20.64 71.99 14.51
CA THR A 155 -20.16 73.34 14.92
C THR A 155 -18.67 73.57 14.61
N TRP A 156 -17.89 72.51 14.36
CA TRP A 156 -16.48 72.56 13.98
C TRP A 156 -16.25 72.66 12.46
N ASN A 157 -17.30 72.59 11.64
CA ASN A 157 -17.20 72.75 10.18
C ASN A 157 -17.18 74.23 9.75
N THR A 158 -17.56 75.16 10.64
CA THR A 158 -17.53 76.60 10.38
C THR A 158 -16.10 77.12 10.49
N GLY A 159 -15.35 77.05 9.38
CA GLY A 159 -14.01 77.63 9.23
C GLY A 159 -12.83 76.66 9.35
N HIS A 160 -13.03 75.37 9.63
CA HIS A 160 -11.97 74.38 9.85
C HIS A 160 -12.03 73.17 8.89
N GLY A 161 -12.14 73.40 7.58
CA GLY A 161 -12.17 72.33 6.57
C GLY A 161 -10.93 71.40 6.52
N TYR A 162 -9.84 71.77 7.20
CA TYR A 162 -8.65 70.94 7.34
C TYR A 162 -8.82 69.79 8.34
N MET A 163 -9.70 69.92 9.33
CA MET A 163 -9.91 68.92 10.38
C MET A 163 -10.33 67.57 9.78
N PHE A 164 -11.24 67.58 8.80
CA PHE A 164 -11.67 66.37 8.10
C PHE A 164 -10.50 65.66 7.41
N LYS A 165 -9.67 66.41 6.67
CA LYS A 165 -8.49 65.86 5.99
C LYS A 165 -7.50 65.24 6.98
N TRP A 166 -7.22 65.93 8.08
CA TRP A 166 -6.32 65.44 9.12
C TRP A 166 -6.86 64.18 9.82
N VAL A 167 -8.15 64.14 10.15
CA VAL A 167 -8.78 62.96 10.76
C VAL A 167 -8.68 61.74 9.84
N VAL A 168 -8.95 61.91 8.55
CA VAL A 168 -8.86 60.80 7.58
C VAL A 168 -7.41 60.31 7.42
N ILE A 169 -6.44 61.23 7.34
CA ILE A 169 -5.01 60.88 7.22
C ILE A 169 -4.49 60.18 8.48
N VAL A 170 -4.81 60.70 9.67
CA VAL A 170 -4.37 60.12 10.95
C VAL A 170 -5.02 58.75 11.17
N THR A 171 -6.30 58.61 10.85
CA THR A 171 -6.99 57.32 11.00
C THR A 171 -6.47 56.29 9.99
N GLY A 172 -6.21 56.69 8.74
CA GLY A 172 -5.64 55.82 7.72
C GLY A 172 -4.21 55.36 8.07
N THR A 173 -3.37 56.27 8.55
CA THR A 173 -2.01 55.94 9.01
C THR A 173 -2.02 55.03 10.23
N PHE A 174 -2.88 55.29 11.21
CA PHE A 174 -3.08 54.41 12.37
C PHE A 174 -3.54 53.01 11.95
N CYS A 175 -4.50 52.93 11.03
CA CYS A 175 -5.00 51.67 10.50
C CYS A 175 -3.92 50.86 9.76
N ALA A 176 -3.10 51.53 8.94
CA ALA A 176 -1.97 50.91 8.24
C ALA A 176 -0.89 50.43 9.23
N MET A 177 -0.64 51.19 10.30
CA MET A 177 0.29 50.80 11.36
C MET A 177 -0.20 49.55 12.10
N VAL A 178 -1.47 49.49 12.48
CA VAL A 178 -2.07 48.32 13.13
C VAL A 178 -2.01 47.09 12.22
N PHE A 179 -2.36 47.24 10.94
CA PHE A 179 -2.22 46.17 9.95
C PHE A 179 -0.76 45.67 9.84
N GLY A 180 0.20 46.60 9.77
CA GLY A 180 1.62 46.27 9.73
C GLY A 180 2.12 45.54 10.98
N LEU A 181 1.65 45.95 12.17
CA LEU A 181 1.97 45.28 13.44
C LEU A 181 1.40 43.87 13.51
N ILE A 182 0.15 43.67 13.06
CA ILE A 182 -0.47 42.33 12.99
C ILE A 182 0.32 41.43 12.05
N MET A 183 0.70 41.94 10.87
CA MET A 183 1.51 41.22 9.90
C MET A 183 2.91 40.91 10.42
N SER A 184 3.54 41.86 11.13
CA SER A 184 4.85 41.67 11.75
C SER A 184 4.80 40.64 12.88
N TYR A 185 3.75 40.66 13.72
CA TYR A 185 3.54 39.68 14.77
C TYR A 185 3.28 38.28 14.18
N ALA A 186 2.49 38.17 13.11
CA ALA A 186 2.25 36.91 12.41
C ALA A 186 3.53 36.32 11.78
N ARG A 187 4.41 37.19 11.25
CA ARG A 187 5.76 36.83 10.77
C ARG A 187 6.68 36.38 11.89
N PHE A 188 6.76 37.15 12.98
CA PHE A 188 7.69 36.88 14.09
C PHE A 188 7.34 35.61 14.86
N LYS A 189 6.05 35.26 14.94
CA LYS A 189 5.60 34.04 15.62
C LYS A 189 5.76 32.77 14.78
N GLY A 190 6.40 32.86 13.60
CA GLY A 190 6.71 31.69 12.77
C GLY A 190 5.51 31.05 12.08
N LEU A 191 4.32 31.66 12.12
CA LEU A 191 3.17 31.22 11.33
C LEU A 191 3.33 31.52 9.83
N VAL A 192 4.22 32.46 9.50
CA VAL A 192 4.51 32.88 8.14
C VAL A 192 5.99 32.67 7.87
N GLY A 193 6.31 31.54 7.27
CA GLY A 193 7.66 31.19 6.82
C GLY A 193 8.42 30.29 7.80
N SER A 194 8.13 29.00 7.72
CA SER A 194 9.16 27.99 7.44
C SER A 194 8.61 26.99 6.43
#